data_AF-Q7V4D5-F1
#
_entry.id   AF-Q7V4D5-F1
#
_cell.length_a   1.000
_cell.length_b   1.000
_cell.length_c   1.000
_cell.angle_alpha   90.00
_cell.angle_beta   90.00
_cell.angle_gamma   90.00
#
_symmetry.space_group_name_H-M   'P 1'
#
loop_
_entity.id
_entity.type
_entity.pdbx_description
1 polymer ?
#
loop_
_entity_poly.entity_id
_entity_poly.type
_entity_poly.pdbx_seq_one_letter_code
_entity_poly.pdbx_strand_id
1 'polypeptide(L)'
;MNKALLFACVPASTSVDLFLLRHGIAEQRCYGVDDSRRPLTEQGILRTMEVARRLRSLGFAADRLLSSPYLRAAQTAELAQ
;
A
#
# COMPACT_ATOMS: atom_id res chain seq x y z
N MET A 1 18.31 21.58 33.33
CA MET A 1 17.00 20.98 33.00
C MET A 1 16.59 21.59 31.67
N ASN A 2 16.57 20.93 30.51
CA ASN A 2 16.13 19.58 30.17
C ASN A 2 16.97 19.02 29.01
N LYS A 3 17.53 17.81 29.19
CA LYS A 3 18.10 17.03 28.08
C LYS A 3 16.92 16.46 27.29
N ALA A 4 16.72 16.95 26.07
CA ALA A 4 15.87 16.28 25.10
C ALA A 4 16.50 14.90 24.81
N LEU A 5 15.87 13.84 25.31
CA LEU A 5 16.15 12.48 24.88
C LEU A 5 15.66 12.35 23.43
N LEU A 6 16.56 12.59 22.48
CA LEU A 6 16.43 12.06 21.13
C LEU A 6 16.49 10.53 21.26
N PHE A 7 15.33 9.88 21.30
CA PHE A 7 15.23 8.46 21.03
C PHE A 7 15.54 8.25 19.54
N ALA A 8 16.83 8.14 19.22
CA ALA A 8 17.25 7.51 17.98
C ALA A 8 16.81 6.04 18.09
N CYS A 9 15.72 5.67 17.41
CA CYS A 9 15.37 4.28 17.19
C CYS A 9 16.49 3.68 16.35
N VAL A 10 17.46 3.05 17.01
CA VAL A 10 18.46 2.22 16.35
C VAL A 10 17.74 0.92 16.02
N PRO A 11 17.50 0.58 14.74
CA PRO A 11 16.83 -0.66 14.41
C PRO A 11 17.72 -1.82 14.87
N ALA A 12 17.13 -2.78 15.60
CA ALA A 12 17.83 -3.94 16.15
C ALA A 12 18.41 -4.89 15.07
N SER A 13 18.01 -4.69 13.82
CA SER A 13 18.44 -5.44 12.64
C SER A 13 18.51 -4.50 11.44
N THR A 14 19.47 -4.73 10.54
CA THR A 14 19.58 -4.03 9.24
C THR A 14 18.76 -4.70 8.14
N SER A 15 18.14 -5.85 8.43
CA SER A 15 17.33 -6.61 7.48
C SER A 15 15.85 -6.28 7.63
N VAL A 16 15.16 -6.17 6.49
CA VAL A 16 13.72 -5.93 6.41
C VAL A 16 13.09 -6.91 5.43
N ASP A 17 11.85 -7.31 5.70
CA ASP A 17 11.02 -8.00 4.71
C ASP A 17 10.34 -6.95 3.83
N LEU A 18 10.53 -7.06 2.51
CA LEU A 18 9.94 -6.15 1.53
C LEU A 18 8.82 -6.85 0.77
N PHE A 19 7.59 -6.39 1.00
CA PHE A 19 6.43 -6.83 0.22
C PHE A 19 6.17 -5.88 -0.96
N LEU A 20 6.08 -6.44 -2.15
CA LEU A 20 5.74 -5.69 -3.36
C LEU A 20 4.32 -6.06 -3.81
N LEU A 21 3.41 -5.09 -3.71
CA LEU A 21 2.05 -5.23 -4.17
C LEU A 21 1.79 -4.26 -5.33
N ARG A 22 1.39 -4.81 -6.49
CA ARG A 22 0.90 -3.99 -7.59
C ARG A 22 -0.50 -3.46 -7.24
N HIS A 23 -0.84 -2.27 -7.75
CA HIS A 23 -2.20 -1.76 -7.68
C HIS A 23 -3.22 -2.79 -8.20
N GLY A 24 -4.43 -2.77 -7.63
CA GLY A 24 -5.55 -3.60 -8.08
C GLY A 24 -5.97 -3.30 -9.52
N ILE A 25 -6.92 -4.07 -10.05
CA ILE A 25 -7.43 -3.88 -11.40
C ILE A 25 -8.03 -2.47 -11.51
N ALA A 26 -7.49 -1.66 -12.40
CA ALA A 26 -7.93 -0.29 -12.64
C ALA A 26 -8.74 -0.20 -13.92
N GLU A 27 -9.54 0.86 -14.05
CA GLU A 27 -10.25 1.16 -15.29
C GLU A 27 -9.30 1.19 -16.49
N GLN A 28 -9.84 1.02 -17.69
CA GLN A 28 -9.06 1.13 -18.91
C GLN A 28 -8.56 2.56 -19.09
N ARG A 29 -7.42 2.71 -19.76
CA ARG A 29 -6.89 4.03 -20.07
C ARG A 29 -7.76 4.68 -21.13
N CYS A 30 -8.26 5.87 -20.84
CA CYS A 30 -9.01 6.68 -21.80
C CYS A 30 -8.13 7.80 -22.33
N TYR A 31 -8.13 8.01 -23.64
CA TYR A 31 -7.40 9.12 -24.25
C TYR A 31 -8.01 10.47 -23.83
N GLY A 32 -7.16 11.47 -23.56
CA GLY A 32 -7.60 12.78 -23.08
C GLY A 32 -7.98 12.85 -21.60
N VAL A 33 -7.94 11.73 -20.87
CA VAL A 33 -8.13 11.68 -19.41
C VAL A 33 -6.78 11.48 -18.73
N ASP A 34 -6.58 12.16 -17.61
CA ASP A 34 -5.38 12.01 -16.79
C ASP A 34 -5.26 10.60 -16.21
N ASP A 35 -4.19 9.87 -16.59
CA ASP A 35 -3.93 8.50 -16.11
C ASP A 35 -3.72 8.45 -14.59
N SER A 36 -3.28 9.54 -13.96
CA SER A 36 -3.05 9.59 -12.52
C SER A 36 -4.35 9.43 -11.72
N ARG A 37 -5.48 9.84 -12.31
CA ARG A 37 -6.82 9.83 -11.70
C ARG A 37 -7.60 8.55 -11.98
N ARG A 38 -7.01 7.58 -12.67
CA ARG A 38 -7.69 6.34 -13.06
C ARG A 38 -7.97 5.47 -11.83
N PRO A 39 -9.23 5.20 -11.47
CA PRO A 39 -9.57 4.46 -10.26
C PRO A 39 -9.45 2.94 -10.46
N LEU A 40 -9.53 2.21 -9.36
CA LEU A 40 -9.84 0.78 -9.37
C LEU A 40 -11.22 0.52 -9.97
N THR A 41 -11.38 -0.58 -10.69
CA THR A 41 -12.71 -1.08 -11.05
C THR A 41 -13.36 -1.72 -9.83
N GLU A 42 -14.68 -1.92 -9.86
CA GLU A 42 -15.41 -2.68 -8.82
C GLU A 42 -14.80 -4.07 -8.60
N GLN A 43 -14.52 -4.80 -9.69
CA GLN A 43 -13.81 -6.08 -9.64
C GLN A 43 -12.41 -5.94 -9.00
N GLY A 44 -11.70 -4.85 -9.31
CA GLY A 44 -10.40 -4.55 -8.72
C GLY A 44 -10.46 -4.34 -7.22
N ILE A 45 -11.47 -3.62 -6.74
CA ILE A 45 -11.71 -3.42 -5.31
C ILE A 45 -11.95 -4.75 -4.62
N LEU A 46 -12.91 -5.55 -5.12
CA LEU A 46 -13.27 -6.85 -4.52
C LEU A 46 -12.06 -7.80 -4.47
N ARG A 47 -11.31 -7.90 -5.57
CA ARG A 47 -10.13 -8.77 -5.65
C ARG A 47 -9.00 -8.28 -4.73
N THR A 48 -8.75 -6.97 -4.64
CA THR A 48 -7.76 -6.41 -3.72
C THR A 48 -8.11 -6.74 -2.28
N MET A 49 -9.37 -6.55 -1.88
CA MET A 49 -9.82 -6.89 -0.51
C MET A 49 -9.64 -8.37 -0.19
N GLU A 50 -9.91 -9.26 -1.16
CA GLU A 50 -9.71 -10.70 -1.01
C GLU A 50 -8.24 -11.07 -0.80
N VAL A 51 -7.36 -10.53 -1.64
CA VAL A 51 -5.90 -10.74 -1.53
C VAL A 51 -5.38 -10.20 -0.20
N ALA A 52 -5.75 -8.98 0.18
CA ALA A 52 -5.33 -8.37 1.45
C ALA A 52 -5.78 -9.21 2.66
N ARG A 53 -7.05 -9.65 2.68
CA ARG A 53 -7.57 -10.53 3.73
C ARG A 53 -6.81 -11.85 3.79
N ARG A 54 -6.50 -12.45 2.64
CA ARG A 54 -5.75 -13.70 2.59
C ARG A 54 -4.33 -13.54 3.11
N LEU A 55 -3.62 -12.48 2.70
CA LEU A 55 -2.26 -12.17 3.19
C LEU A 55 -2.25 -12.01 4.71
N ARG A 56 -3.20 -11.25 5.28
CA ARG A 56 -3.34 -11.11 6.73
C ARG A 56 -3.60 -12.46 7.42
N SER A 57 -4.47 -13.30 6.86
CA SER A 57 -4.74 -14.63 7.42
C SER A 57 -3.53 -15.57 7.42
N LEU A 58 -2.55 -15.31 6.56
CA LEU A 58 -1.30 -16.06 6.46
C LEU A 58 -0.18 -15.45 7.33
N GLY A 59 -0.47 -14.38 8.08
CA GLY A 59 0.49 -13.73 8.96
C GLY A 59 1.37 -12.67 8.28
N PHE A 60 1.10 -12.31 7.03
CA PHE A 60 1.81 -11.19 6.39
C PHE A 60 1.28 -9.85 6.93
N ALA A 61 2.16 -9.11 7.58
CA ALA A 61 1.91 -7.76 8.08
C ALA A 61 3.14 -6.89 7.79
N ALA A 62 2.91 -5.64 7.38
CA ALA A 62 3.97 -4.67 7.14
C ALA A 62 3.91 -3.58 8.20
N ASP A 63 5.06 -3.23 8.80
CA ASP A 63 5.13 -2.11 9.75
C ASP A 63 4.86 -0.76 9.10
N ARG A 64 5.14 -0.66 7.79
CA ARG A 64 4.98 0.54 6.98
C ARG A 64 4.37 0.18 5.63
N LEU A 65 3.46 1.03 5.17
CA LEU A 65 2.88 0.94 3.84
C LEU A 65 3.25 2.21 3.07
N LEU A 66 3.84 2.03 1.89
CA LEU A 66 4.16 3.09 0.95
C LEU A 66 3.38 2.86 -0.34
N SER A 67 2.84 3.93 -0.91
CA SER A 67 2.07 3.86 -2.15
C SER A 67 2.50 4.95 -3.14
N SER A 68 2.33 4.66 -4.43
CA SER A 68 2.42 5.66 -5.48
C SER A 68 1.27 6.68 -5.33
N PRO A 69 1.46 7.96 -5.72
CA PRO A 69 0.42 8.98 -5.60
C PRO A 69 -0.77 8.78 -6.56
N TYR A 70 -0.71 7.81 -7.49
CA TYR A 70 -1.78 7.58 -8.45
C TYR A 70 -2.99 6.95 -7.78
N LEU A 71 -4.21 7.37 -8.18
CA LEU A 71 -5.45 7.03 -7.48
C LEU A 71 -5.62 5.52 -7.27
N ARG A 72 -5.43 4.71 -8.32
CA ARG A 72 -5.49 3.24 -8.23
C ARG A 72 -4.54 2.64 -7.18
N ALA A 73 -3.35 3.22 -6.99
CA ALA A 73 -2.39 2.74 -6.02
C ALA A 73 -2.77 3.16 -4.59
N ALA A 74 -3.24 4.41 -4.43
CA ALA A 74 -3.77 4.91 -3.15
C ALA A 74 -5.00 4.12 -2.68
N GLN A 75 -5.96 3.84 -3.57
CA GLN A 75 -7.12 3.00 -3.25
C GLN A 75 -6.71 1.56 -2.90
N THR A 76 -5.71 1.00 -3.60
CA THR A 76 -5.19 -0.33 -3.25
C THR A 76 -4.59 -0.35 -1.86
N ALA A 77 -3.80 0.67 -1.51
CA ALA A 77 -3.21 0.84 -0.20
C ALA A 77 -4.26 0.96 0.92
N GLU A 78 -5.31 1.76 0.69
CA GLU A 78 -6.41 1.92 1.63
C GLU A 78 -7.19 0.63 1.89
N LEU A 79 -7.28 -0.26 0.89
CA LEU A 79 -7.92 -1.57 1.03
C LEU A 79 -7.00 -2.62 1.65
N ALA A 80 -5.68 -2.44 1.53
CA ALA A 80 -4.67 -3.43 1.94
C ALA A 80 -4.13 -3.22 3.36
N GLN A 81 -4.30 -2.02 3.93
CA GLN A 81 -4.00 -1.73 5.33
C GLN A 81 -4.81 -2.61 6.31
#